data_AF-X6NAY2-F1
#
_entry.id   AF-X6NAY2-F1
#
_cell.length_a   1.000
_cell.length_b   1.000
_cell.length_c   1.000
_cell.angle_alpha   90.00
_cell.angle_beta   90.00
_cell.angle_gamma   90.00
#
_symmetry.space_group_name_H-M   'P 1'
#
loop_
_entity.id
_entity.type
_entity.pdbx_description
1 polymer ?
#
loop_
_entity_poly.entity_id
_entity_poly.type
_entity_poly.pdbx_seq_one_letter_code
_entity_poly.pdbx_strand_id
1 'polypeptide(L)'
;MKCCQCVQFYDEILICGSNKNDKCYSYHVVSQTYKPICKYPDDVSLLIGHNVVAYKSSSNKEMILLSFGGLFKHTLMMRYRSVWDETNITPNQWMTLKNKVIIGESVTDEEEDEYNLEGCRGIISGINQNLLFVVHPPNRILVIELDFFGYATTIVHDSMPTDSTCIEYPCFVPLTKNGKPLTNQFLCVCKDKSILICYNEYLRTFCYEFLSVPSFIQYHFGYAFVTVNDRVILFGGYTENENEVTFIHIYTISENQWILCDYNLPPSISMASAIWCNVDNSIHIIGGPLLNDIRMLSAHLKIDARELIGVEKGKNKARK
;
A
#
# COMPACT_ATOMS: atom_id res chain seq x y z
N MET A 1 -4.04 -3.50 15.49
CA MET A 1 -3.27 -4.09 14.37
C MET A 1 -2.39 -2.98 13.82
N LYS A 2 -1.12 -2.88 14.23
CA LYS A 2 -0.20 -1.88 13.67
C LYS A 2 0.44 -2.42 12.39
N CYS A 3 0.55 -1.58 11.36
CA CYS A 3 1.15 -1.91 10.06
C CYS A 3 0.45 -3.05 9.32
N CYS A 4 -0.88 -3.19 9.45
CA CYS A 4 -1.61 -4.16 8.64
C CYS A 4 -1.56 -3.76 7.16
N GLN A 5 -1.68 -4.74 6.26
CA GLN A 5 -1.77 -4.52 4.82
C GLN A 5 -3.13 -4.99 4.32
N CYS A 6 -3.75 -4.21 3.45
CA CYS A 6 -5.05 -4.51 2.88
C CYS A 6 -5.02 -4.50 1.36
N VAL A 7 -5.76 -5.42 0.75
CA VAL A 7 -5.89 -5.57 -0.70
C VAL A 7 -7.34 -5.82 -1.05
N GLN A 8 -7.86 -5.18 -2.10
CA GLN A 8 -9.23 -5.38 -2.55
C GLN A 8 -9.28 -6.53 -3.57
N PHE A 9 -10.21 -7.46 -3.37
CA PHE A 9 -10.56 -8.50 -4.32
C PHE A 9 -12.08 -8.50 -4.54
N TYR A 10 -12.54 -7.86 -5.62
CA TYR A 10 -13.97 -7.65 -5.87
C TYR A 10 -14.68 -6.95 -4.70
N ASP A 11 -15.66 -7.62 -4.07
CA ASP A 11 -16.41 -7.18 -2.90
C ASP A 11 -15.78 -7.65 -1.57
N GLU A 12 -14.54 -8.12 -1.63
CA GLU A 12 -13.75 -8.52 -0.47
C GLU A 12 -12.58 -7.55 -0.21
N ILE A 13 -12.30 -7.32 1.07
CA ILE A 13 -11.07 -6.68 1.53
C ILE A 13 -10.26 -7.74 2.26
N LEU A 14 -9.13 -8.10 1.66
CA LEU A 14 -8.17 -9.03 2.22
C LEU A 14 -7.27 -8.28 3.19
N ILE A 15 -7.17 -8.78 4.41
CA ILE A 15 -6.35 -8.23 5.49
C ILE A 15 -5.23 -9.22 5.74
N CYS A 16 -4.00 -8.84 5.41
CA CYS A 16 -2.84 -9.73 5.35
C CYS A 16 -1.93 -9.48 6.55
N GLY A 17 -2.31 -10.01 7.72
CA GLY A 17 -1.50 -9.93 8.92
C GLY A 17 -1.20 -8.50 9.41
N SER A 18 -0.46 -8.41 10.51
CA SER A 18 0.06 -7.16 11.08
C SER A 18 1.13 -7.48 12.12
N ASN A 19 1.74 -6.46 12.74
CA ASN A 19 2.63 -6.68 13.88
C ASN A 19 1.94 -7.56 14.94
N LYS A 20 2.58 -8.67 15.34
CA LYS A 20 2.09 -9.71 16.28
C LYS A 20 0.75 -10.36 15.89
N ASN A 21 0.38 -10.34 14.61
CA ASN A 21 -0.80 -11.03 14.10
C ASN A 21 -0.48 -11.66 12.74
N ASP A 22 -0.28 -12.96 12.74
CA ASP A 22 0.01 -13.79 11.58
C ASP A 22 -1.24 -14.17 10.77
N LYS A 23 -2.45 -13.87 11.26
CA LYS A 23 -3.71 -14.32 10.65
C LYS A 23 -4.14 -13.40 9.51
N CYS A 24 -4.59 -14.00 8.42
CA CYS A 24 -5.22 -13.32 7.31
C CYS A 24 -6.75 -13.48 7.34
N TYR A 25 -7.47 -12.43 6.98
CA TYR A 25 -8.94 -12.41 6.95
C TYR A 25 -9.43 -11.80 5.65
N SER A 26 -10.61 -12.25 5.19
CA SER A 26 -11.39 -11.58 4.15
C SER A 26 -12.58 -10.92 4.83
N TYR A 27 -12.75 -9.61 4.62
CA TYR A 27 -13.94 -8.87 4.98
C TYR A 27 -14.83 -8.71 3.75
N HIS A 28 -16.05 -9.24 3.79
CA HIS A 28 -17.00 -9.10 2.70
C HIS A 28 -17.80 -7.81 2.87
N VAL A 29 -17.69 -6.91 1.91
CA VAL A 29 -18.17 -5.52 2.02
C VAL A 29 -19.70 -5.44 2.10
N VAL A 30 -20.40 -6.28 1.32
CA VAL A 30 -21.87 -6.28 1.29
C VAL A 30 -22.49 -6.85 2.57
N SER A 31 -22.04 -8.03 3.03
CA SER A 31 -22.56 -8.66 4.25
C SER A 31 -21.94 -8.12 5.53
N GLN A 32 -20.85 -7.35 5.43
CA GLN A 32 -20.11 -6.77 6.56
C GLN A 32 -19.55 -7.81 7.54
N THR A 33 -19.13 -8.96 7.02
CA THR A 33 -18.67 -10.09 7.83
C THR A 33 -17.24 -10.49 7.47
N TYR A 34 -16.50 -11.00 8.46
CA TYR A 34 -15.16 -11.54 8.27
C TYR A 34 -15.17 -13.05 8.13
N LYS A 35 -14.28 -13.58 7.30
CA LYS A 35 -13.90 -15.00 7.25
C LYS A 35 -12.38 -15.15 7.34
N PRO A 36 -11.88 -16.18 8.03
CA PRO A 36 -10.44 -16.48 8.01
C PRO A 36 -10.00 -16.92 6.61
N ILE A 37 -8.80 -16.54 6.22
CA ILE A 37 -8.15 -16.99 4.97
C ILE A 37 -7.14 -18.09 5.29
N CYS A 38 -6.06 -17.70 5.97
CA CYS A 38 -4.95 -18.57 6.38
C CYS A 38 -4.09 -17.85 7.42
N LYS A 39 -2.89 -18.37 7.68
CA LYS A 39 -1.86 -17.70 8.48
C LYS A 39 -0.57 -17.58 7.69
N TYR A 40 0.25 -16.60 8.05
CA TYR A 40 1.66 -16.57 7.69
C TYR A 40 2.39 -17.79 8.29
N PRO A 41 3.45 -18.29 7.63
CA PRO A 41 4.32 -19.33 8.17
C PRO A 41 4.92 -18.95 9.54
N ASP A 42 5.19 -19.94 10.39
CA ASP A 42 5.68 -19.73 11.77
C ASP A 42 7.06 -19.03 11.82
N ASP A 43 7.87 -19.22 10.78
CA ASP A 43 9.16 -18.53 10.58
C ASP A 43 9.01 -17.05 10.20
N VAL A 44 7.79 -16.58 9.91
CA VAL A 44 7.44 -15.18 9.60
C VAL A 44 6.47 -14.64 10.66
N SER A 45 6.89 -14.68 11.93
CA SER A 45 6.02 -14.32 13.07
C SER A 45 5.95 -12.82 13.40
N LEU A 46 6.86 -12.00 12.85
CA LEU A 46 6.96 -10.56 13.14
C LEU A 46 6.80 -9.71 11.87
N LEU A 47 5.54 -9.49 11.48
CA LEU A 47 5.14 -8.69 10.32
C LEU A 47 5.20 -7.16 10.58
N ILE A 48 6.38 -6.67 10.96
CA ILE A 48 6.64 -5.25 11.21
C ILE A 48 7.04 -4.58 9.89
N GLY A 49 6.23 -3.62 9.44
CA GLY A 49 6.55 -2.79 8.28
C GLY A 49 6.58 -3.50 6.93
N HIS A 50 6.09 -4.75 6.84
CA HIS A 50 5.98 -5.46 5.57
C HIS A 50 4.96 -4.80 4.63
N ASN A 51 5.04 -5.14 3.34
CA ASN A 51 4.10 -4.69 2.32
C ASN A 51 3.48 -5.88 1.59
N VAL A 52 2.23 -5.71 1.18
CA VAL A 52 1.53 -6.69 0.33
C VAL A 52 1.00 -5.99 -0.90
N VAL A 53 1.33 -6.52 -2.07
CA VAL A 53 0.81 -6.06 -3.36
C VAL A 53 0.00 -7.15 -4.04
N ALA A 54 -0.94 -6.74 -4.88
CA ALA A 54 -1.73 -7.65 -5.71
C ALA A 54 -1.35 -7.57 -7.17
N TYR A 55 -1.22 -8.74 -7.76
CA TYR A 55 -1.05 -8.97 -9.19
C TYR A 55 -2.27 -9.72 -9.74
N LYS A 56 -2.80 -9.27 -10.88
CA LYS A 56 -3.92 -9.94 -11.54
C LYS A 56 -3.47 -11.25 -12.16
N SER A 57 -4.09 -12.36 -11.77
CA SER A 57 -3.87 -13.62 -12.44
C SER A 57 -4.51 -13.63 -13.84
N SER A 58 -4.09 -14.57 -14.69
CA SER A 58 -4.72 -14.86 -15.98
C SER A 58 -6.16 -15.36 -15.84
N SER A 59 -6.52 -15.87 -14.66
CA SER A 59 -7.88 -16.30 -14.32
C SER A 59 -8.59 -15.21 -13.51
N ASN A 60 -9.82 -14.85 -13.93
CA ASN A 60 -10.65 -13.89 -13.20
C ASN A 60 -11.12 -14.39 -11.82
N LYS A 61 -10.92 -15.68 -11.50
CA LYS A 61 -11.33 -16.27 -10.21
C LYS A 61 -10.25 -16.23 -9.14
N GLU A 62 -9.05 -15.77 -9.48
CA GLU A 62 -7.94 -15.75 -8.54
C GLU A 62 -7.11 -14.47 -8.65
N MET A 63 -6.40 -14.15 -7.58
CA MET A 63 -5.47 -13.04 -7.49
C MET A 63 -4.16 -13.56 -6.92
N ILE A 64 -3.04 -13.05 -7.41
CA ILE A 64 -1.74 -13.36 -6.82
C ILE A 64 -1.43 -12.24 -5.84
N LEU A 65 -1.19 -12.60 -4.58
CA LEU A 65 -0.69 -11.70 -3.56
C LEU A 65 0.80 -11.96 -3.37
N LEU A 66 1.58 -10.88 -3.27
CA LEU A 66 3.00 -10.93 -2.94
C LEU A 66 3.21 -10.14 -1.65
N SER A 67 3.64 -10.84 -0.60
CA SER A 67 4.02 -10.25 0.69
C SER A 67 5.53 -10.19 0.79
N PHE A 68 6.10 -9.04 1.10
CA PHE A 68 7.54 -8.88 1.17
C PHE A 68 8.00 -7.74 2.09
N GLY A 69 9.31 -7.70 2.32
CA GLY A 69 9.98 -6.65 3.09
C GLY A 69 9.76 -6.77 4.59
N GLY A 70 9.74 -5.63 5.28
CA GLY A 70 9.66 -5.54 6.74
C GLY A 70 11.01 -5.58 7.45
N LEU A 71 10.95 -5.43 8.78
CA LEU A 71 12.11 -5.53 9.67
C LEU A 71 12.80 -6.89 9.54
N PHE A 72 12.00 -7.95 9.45
CA PHE A 72 12.43 -9.30 9.14
C PHE A 72 12.04 -9.60 7.69
N LYS A 73 12.98 -9.36 6.78
CA LYS A 73 12.79 -9.51 5.33
C LYS A 73 12.22 -10.90 5.02
N HIS A 74 11.20 -10.93 4.17
CA HIS A 74 10.67 -12.15 3.59
C HIS A 74 10.16 -11.87 2.17
N THR A 75 9.90 -12.94 1.42
CA THR A 75 9.07 -12.88 0.22
C THR A 75 8.18 -14.11 0.18
N LEU A 76 6.87 -13.90 0.15
CA LEU A 76 5.86 -14.95 0.10
C LEU A 76 4.84 -14.63 -0.98
N MET A 77 4.35 -15.66 -1.64
CA MET A 77 3.30 -15.57 -2.65
C MET A 77 2.08 -16.38 -2.20
N MET A 78 0.89 -15.85 -2.43
CA MET A 78 -0.36 -16.59 -2.31
C MET A 78 -1.16 -16.47 -3.59
N ARG A 79 -1.69 -17.60 -4.08
CA ARG A 79 -2.75 -17.61 -5.09
C ARG A 79 -4.07 -17.58 -4.36
N TYR A 80 -4.59 -16.37 -4.16
CA TYR A 80 -5.83 -16.14 -3.46
C TYR A 80 -7.03 -16.50 -4.33
N ARG A 81 -7.96 -17.24 -3.75
CA ARG A 81 -9.32 -17.46 -4.23
C ARG A 81 -10.29 -17.12 -3.11
N SER A 82 -11.46 -16.61 -3.49
CA SER A 82 -12.50 -16.22 -2.54
C SER A 82 -12.77 -17.33 -1.52
N VAL A 83 -12.81 -16.96 -0.24
CA VAL A 83 -13.27 -17.83 0.86
C VAL A 83 -14.80 -17.82 1.02
N TRP A 84 -15.48 -17.06 0.16
CA TRP A 84 -16.94 -17.01 0.08
C TRP A 84 -17.50 -17.87 -1.05
N ASP A 85 -16.65 -18.32 -1.97
CA ASP A 85 -17.00 -19.32 -2.97
C ASP A 85 -16.90 -20.75 -2.38
N GLU A 86 -18.04 -21.37 -2.12
CA GLU A 86 -18.13 -22.73 -1.57
C GLU A 86 -17.58 -23.81 -2.51
N THR A 87 -17.43 -23.51 -3.80
CA THR A 87 -16.82 -24.46 -4.77
C THR A 87 -15.30 -24.50 -4.66
N ASN A 88 -14.70 -23.55 -3.95
CA ASN A 88 -13.25 -23.48 -3.75
C ASN A 88 -12.78 -24.44 -2.65
N ILE A 89 -12.36 -25.62 -3.06
CA ILE A 89 -11.81 -26.66 -2.16
C ILE A 89 -10.32 -26.51 -1.87
N THR A 90 -9.60 -25.63 -2.59
CA THR A 90 -8.16 -25.45 -2.41
C THR A 90 -7.90 -24.42 -1.31
N PRO A 91 -7.13 -24.76 -0.26
CA PRO A 91 -6.83 -23.81 0.79
C PRO A 91 -5.92 -22.70 0.26
N ASN A 92 -6.25 -21.47 0.64
CA ASN A 92 -5.34 -20.34 0.47
C ASN A 92 -4.16 -20.51 1.44
N GLN A 93 -2.93 -20.35 0.95
CA GLN A 93 -1.73 -20.45 1.79
C GLN A 93 -0.61 -19.60 1.20
N TRP A 94 0.22 -19.05 2.10
CA TRP A 94 1.47 -18.43 1.71
C TRP A 94 2.49 -19.50 1.33
N MET A 95 3.19 -19.28 0.22
CA MET A 95 4.24 -20.16 -0.28
C MET A 95 5.49 -19.34 -0.56
N THR A 96 6.66 -19.92 -0.32
CA THR A 96 7.93 -19.33 -0.75
C THR A 96 8.04 -19.36 -2.27
N LEU A 97 8.77 -18.39 -2.82
CA LEU A 97 9.14 -18.42 -4.24
C LEU A 97 10.09 -19.59 -4.54
N LYS A 98 10.08 -20.13 -5.76
CA LYS A 98 10.82 -21.37 -6.12
C LYS A 98 12.32 -21.31 -5.81
N ASN A 99 12.92 -20.12 -5.85
CA ASN A 99 14.34 -19.91 -5.56
C ASN A 99 14.59 -19.31 -4.17
N LYS A 100 13.56 -19.20 -3.32
CA LYS A 100 13.61 -18.51 -2.02
C LYS A 100 14.17 -17.07 -2.11
N VAL A 101 13.89 -16.37 -3.21
CA VAL A 101 14.33 -14.99 -3.40
C VAL A 101 13.72 -14.11 -2.31
N ILE A 102 14.55 -13.41 -1.57
CA ILE A 102 14.14 -12.38 -0.62
C ILE A 102 14.35 -11.02 -1.28
N ILE A 103 13.27 -10.26 -1.43
CA ILE A 103 13.33 -8.93 -2.03
C ILE A 103 14.15 -8.03 -1.10
N GLY A 104 15.13 -7.32 -1.68
CA GLY A 104 16.05 -6.45 -0.92
C GLY A 104 17.20 -7.19 -0.22
N GLU A 105 17.45 -8.45 -0.55
CA GLU A 105 18.69 -9.15 -0.21
C GLU A 105 19.61 -9.14 -1.44
N SER A 106 20.84 -8.63 -1.28
CA SER A 106 21.85 -8.70 -2.35
C SER A 106 22.47 -10.09 -2.35
N VAL A 107 22.68 -10.66 -3.55
CA VAL A 107 23.40 -11.93 -3.68
C VAL A 107 24.92 -11.73 -3.63
N THR A 108 25.40 -10.47 -3.71
CA THR A 108 26.80 -10.18 -4.04
C THR A 108 27.57 -9.29 -3.07
N ASP A 109 26.93 -8.56 -2.15
CA ASP A 109 27.62 -7.53 -1.38
C ASP A 109 27.29 -7.59 0.12
N GLU A 110 28.27 -8.07 0.91
CA GLU A 110 28.20 -8.21 2.37
C GLU A 110 28.00 -6.87 3.12
N GLU A 111 28.22 -5.72 2.46
CA GLU A 111 28.06 -4.38 3.03
C GLU A 111 26.66 -3.77 2.80
N GLU A 112 25.88 -4.23 1.81
CA GLU A 112 24.53 -3.69 1.52
C GLU A 112 23.42 -4.36 2.34
N ASP A 113 23.72 -5.45 3.05
CA ASP A 113 22.77 -6.23 3.84
C ASP A 113 22.40 -5.60 5.19
N GLU A 114 22.93 -4.42 5.51
CA GLU A 114 22.73 -3.78 6.82
C GLU A 114 21.32 -3.19 6.99
N TYR A 115 20.63 -2.85 5.89
CA TYR A 115 19.31 -2.21 5.94
C TYR A 115 18.16 -3.21 5.74
N ASN A 116 17.24 -3.22 6.71
CA ASN A 116 15.97 -3.92 6.57
C ASN A 116 15.01 -3.15 5.63
N LEU A 117 13.88 -3.77 5.29
CA LEU A 117 12.83 -3.15 4.46
C LEU A 117 11.63 -2.71 5.31
N GLU A 118 11.85 -2.32 6.56
CA GLU A 118 10.78 -1.85 7.43
C GLU A 118 10.10 -0.61 6.85
N GLY A 119 8.77 -0.70 6.69
CA GLY A 119 7.98 0.41 6.20
C GLY A 119 8.09 0.64 4.70
N CYS A 120 8.69 -0.29 3.94
CA CYS A 120 8.74 -0.19 2.49
C CYS A 120 7.34 -0.14 1.86
N ARG A 121 7.27 0.40 0.65
CA ARG A 121 6.04 0.39 -0.16
C ARG A 121 6.32 -0.07 -1.56
N GLY A 122 5.53 -1.03 -2.03
CA GLY A 122 5.59 -1.53 -3.38
C GLY A 122 4.37 -1.18 -4.22
N ILE A 123 4.61 -1.04 -5.53
CA ILE A 123 3.58 -0.92 -6.55
C ILE A 123 3.94 -1.82 -7.72
N ILE A 124 2.96 -2.55 -8.24
CA ILE A 124 3.10 -3.25 -9.51
C ILE A 124 2.68 -2.30 -10.64
N SER A 125 3.58 -2.14 -11.61
CA SER A 125 3.41 -1.32 -12.81
C SER A 125 4.19 -1.99 -13.96
N GLY A 126 4.53 -1.24 -14.99
CA GLY A 126 5.16 -1.72 -16.21
C GLY A 126 4.16 -1.79 -17.36
N ILE A 127 4.65 -1.69 -18.60
CA ILE A 127 3.85 -1.83 -19.82
C ILE A 127 3.11 -3.16 -19.81
N ASN A 128 3.75 -4.21 -19.29
CA ASN A 128 3.18 -5.56 -19.17
C ASN A 128 2.70 -5.90 -17.74
N GLN A 129 2.64 -4.92 -16.82
CA GLN A 129 2.30 -5.12 -15.40
C GLN A 129 3.20 -6.14 -14.68
N ASN A 130 4.45 -6.26 -15.11
CA ASN A 130 5.42 -7.24 -14.63
C ASN A 130 6.55 -6.61 -13.80
N LEU A 131 6.48 -5.30 -13.49
CA LEU A 131 7.51 -4.61 -12.73
C LEU A 131 6.99 -4.25 -11.33
N LEU A 132 7.70 -4.70 -10.31
CA LEU A 132 7.49 -4.27 -8.93
C LEU A 132 8.48 -3.14 -8.61
N PHE A 133 7.93 -1.97 -8.32
CA PHE A 133 8.66 -0.82 -7.81
C PHE A 133 8.60 -0.84 -6.29
N VAL A 134 9.72 -0.78 -5.60
CA VAL A 134 9.78 -0.77 -4.13
C VAL A 134 10.55 0.45 -3.66
N VAL A 135 9.88 1.37 -2.96
CA VAL A 135 10.53 2.46 -2.24
C VAL A 135 10.82 1.98 -0.81
N HIS A 136 12.05 2.16 -0.35
CA HIS A 136 12.49 1.68 0.96
C HIS A 136 13.62 2.51 1.60
N PRO A 137 13.80 2.39 2.93
CA PRO A 137 14.97 2.89 3.65
C PRO A 137 16.32 2.42 3.08
N PRO A 138 17.40 3.21 3.14
CA PRO A 138 17.42 4.59 3.65
C PRO A 138 16.75 5.56 2.69
N ASN A 139 17.05 5.57 1.39
CA ASN A 139 16.40 6.46 0.42
C ASN A 139 16.49 5.85 -0.98
N ARG A 140 15.98 4.62 -1.15
CA ARG A 140 16.23 3.82 -2.34
C ARG A 140 14.93 3.42 -3.03
N ILE A 141 15.00 3.24 -4.34
CA ILE A 141 13.94 2.66 -5.15
C ILE A 141 14.49 1.49 -5.97
N LEU A 142 13.83 0.34 -5.85
CA LEU A 142 14.11 -0.88 -6.60
C LEU A 142 13.11 -1.05 -7.72
N VAL A 143 13.56 -1.57 -8.85
CA VAL A 143 12.69 -2.14 -9.88
C VAL A 143 13.02 -3.61 -10.01
N ILE A 144 12.02 -4.44 -9.81
CA ILE A 144 12.13 -5.90 -9.82
C ILE A 144 11.22 -6.42 -10.92
N GLU A 145 11.78 -7.20 -11.84
CA GLU A 145 11.01 -7.93 -12.83
C GLU A 145 10.39 -9.17 -12.18
N LEU A 146 9.06 -9.28 -12.25
CA LEU A 146 8.28 -10.38 -11.72
C LEU A 146 7.90 -11.35 -12.84
N ASP A 147 8.32 -12.61 -12.72
CA ASP A 147 7.87 -13.69 -13.58
C ASP A 147 6.82 -14.57 -12.91
N PHE A 148 5.91 -15.12 -13.72
CA PHE A 148 4.77 -15.93 -13.27
C PHE A 148 5.18 -17.19 -12.47
N PHE A 149 6.42 -17.64 -12.61
CA PHE A 149 6.97 -18.82 -11.91
C PHE A 149 7.66 -18.49 -10.59
N GLY A 150 7.56 -17.25 -10.12
CA GLY A 150 8.17 -16.82 -8.87
C GLY A 150 9.66 -16.52 -9.00
N TYR A 151 10.12 -16.14 -10.20
CA TYR A 151 11.40 -15.48 -10.35
C TYR A 151 11.19 -13.98 -10.13
N ALA A 152 12.14 -13.39 -9.43
CA ALA A 152 12.21 -11.96 -9.18
C ALA A 152 13.67 -11.55 -9.42
N THR A 153 13.89 -10.63 -10.35
CA THR A 153 15.23 -10.14 -10.68
C THR A 153 15.25 -8.63 -10.51
N THR A 154 16.11 -8.13 -9.63
CA THR A 154 16.36 -6.69 -9.52
C THR A 154 17.02 -6.20 -10.80
N ILE A 155 16.37 -5.28 -11.52
CA ILE A 155 16.86 -4.74 -12.79
C ILE A 155 17.39 -3.31 -12.66
N VAL A 156 16.92 -2.57 -11.66
CA VAL A 156 17.39 -1.22 -11.34
C VAL A 156 17.38 -1.04 -9.84
N HIS A 157 18.39 -0.33 -9.36
CA HIS A 157 18.53 0.14 -8.01
C HIS A 157 18.97 1.62 -8.10
N ASP A 158 18.16 2.55 -7.58
CA ASP A 158 18.47 3.99 -7.64
C ASP A 158 18.31 4.67 -6.28
N SER A 159 19.08 5.74 -6.08
CA SER A 159 18.99 6.58 -4.89
C SER A 159 17.98 7.68 -5.13
N MET A 160 16.92 7.71 -4.32
CA MET A 160 15.92 8.75 -4.39
C MET A 160 16.51 10.08 -3.95
N PRO A 161 16.33 11.17 -4.72
CA PRO A 161 16.96 12.45 -4.44
C PRO A 161 16.20 13.19 -3.32
N THR A 162 16.48 12.84 -2.06
CA THR A 162 15.90 13.51 -0.89
C THR A 162 16.99 14.01 0.08
N ASP A 163 16.65 15.05 0.84
CA ASP A 163 17.52 15.58 1.91
C ASP A 163 17.22 14.90 3.26
N SER A 164 16.12 14.12 3.32
CA SER A 164 15.80 13.27 4.47
C SER A 164 16.89 12.24 4.71
N THR A 165 17.16 11.96 5.98
CA THR A 165 18.06 10.88 6.38
C THR A 165 17.47 9.51 6.08
N CYS A 166 16.14 9.39 5.97
CA CYS A 166 15.47 8.11 5.68
C CYS A 166 14.03 8.30 5.10
N ILE A 167 13.62 7.47 4.15
CA ILE A 167 12.24 7.31 3.67
C ILE A 167 11.63 6.06 4.29
N GLU A 168 10.91 6.27 5.39
CA GLU A 168 10.18 5.23 6.11
C GLU A 168 8.68 5.47 6.02
N TYR A 169 7.92 4.39 5.83
CA TYR A 169 6.45 4.43 5.75
C TYR A 169 5.89 5.51 4.79
N PRO A 170 6.43 5.68 3.56
CA PRO A 170 5.95 6.71 2.65
C PRO A 170 4.51 6.44 2.18
N CYS A 171 3.84 7.47 1.70
CA CYS A 171 2.75 7.30 0.73
C CYS A 171 3.41 7.01 -0.61
N PHE A 172 3.23 5.81 -1.15
CA PHE A 172 3.68 5.51 -2.51
C PHE A 172 2.48 5.00 -3.30
N VAL A 173 2.04 5.80 -4.27
CA VAL A 173 0.83 5.53 -5.06
C VAL A 173 1.06 5.79 -6.54
N PRO A 174 0.39 5.07 -7.46
CA PRO A 174 0.41 5.43 -8.86
C PRO A 174 -0.32 6.75 -9.07
N LEU A 175 0.19 7.58 -9.97
CA LEU A 175 -0.60 8.69 -10.49
C LEU A 175 -1.77 8.12 -11.29
N THR A 176 -2.93 8.78 -11.22
CA THR A 176 -4.11 8.36 -11.98
C THR A 176 -4.64 9.49 -12.83
N LYS A 177 -5.31 9.11 -13.93
CA LYS A 177 -6.04 10.02 -14.80
C LYS A 177 -7.38 9.42 -15.17
N ASN A 178 -8.47 10.10 -14.81
CA ASN A 178 -9.84 9.59 -14.87
C ASN A 178 -9.98 8.24 -14.13
N GLY A 179 -9.37 8.12 -12.94
CA GLY A 179 -9.42 6.93 -12.10
C GLY A 179 -8.61 5.73 -12.62
N LYS A 180 -7.78 5.92 -13.66
CA LYS A 180 -6.91 4.87 -14.21
C LYS A 180 -5.44 5.16 -13.88
N PRO A 181 -4.68 4.19 -13.34
CA PRO A 181 -3.25 4.32 -13.13
C PRO A 181 -2.51 4.67 -14.42
N LEU A 182 -1.57 5.62 -14.33
CA LEU A 182 -0.59 5.91 -15.35
C LEU A 182 0.57 4.94 -15.22
N THR A 183 0.98 4.32 -16.32
CA THR A 183 2.11 3.39 -16.33
C THR A 183 3.38 4.11 -15.92
N ASN A 184 4.03 3.58 -14.88
CA ASN A 184 5.33 4.02 -14.37
C ASN A 184 5.42 5.49 -13.97
N GLN A 185 4.31 6.03 -13.51
CA GLN A 185 4.25 7.38 -12.95
C GLN A 185 3.64 7.30 -11.56
N PHE A 186 4.38 7.80 -10.57
CA PHE A 186 4.07 7.61 -9.17
C PHE A 186 4.18 8.93 -8.41
N LEU A 187 3.42 9.04 -7.33
CA LEU A 187 3.63 10.03 -6.29
C LEU A 187 4.20 9.31 -5.06
N CYS A 188 5.37 9.76 -4.62
CA CYS A 188 5.93 9.40 -3.32
C CYS A 188 5.86 10.60 -2.39
N VAL A 189 5.06 10.51 -1.33
CA VAL A 189 5.06 11.49 -0.24
C VAL A 189 5.85 10.89 0.91
N CYS A 190 6.83 11.63 1.41
CA CYS A 190 7.63 11.30 2.58
C CYS A 190 7.65 12.49 3.55
N LYS A 191 8.41 12.35 4.65
CA LYS A 191 8.42 13.29 5.80
C LYS A 191 8.58 14.76 5.38
N ASP A 192 9.41 15.04 4.39
CA ASP A 192 9.83 16.40 3.99
C ASP A 192 9.53 16.72 2.52
N LYS A 193 9.29 15.73 1.67
CA LYS A 193 9.13 15.90 0.22
C LYS A 193 7.90 15.17 -0.34
N SER A 194 7.36 15.73 -1.41
CA SER A 194 6.47 15.06 -2.34
C SER A 194 7.20 14.97 -3.67
N ILE A 195 7.38 13.76 -4.17
CA ILE A 195 8.23 13.46 -5.33
C ILE A 195 7.34 12.79 -6.37
N LEU A 196 7.24 13.41 -7.53
CA LEU A 196 6.72 12.76 -8.73
C LEU A 196 7.85 11.93 -9.34
N ILE A 197 7.58 10.66 -9.58
CA ILE A 197 8.56 9.70 -10.08
C ILE A 197 8.04 9.16 -11.41
N CYS A 198 8.85 9.26 -12.44
CA CYS A 198 8.60 8.64 -13.74
C CYS A 198 9.70 7.63 -14.04
N TYR A 199 9.36 6.45 -14.56
CA TYR A 199 10.34 5.44 -14.96
C TYR A 199 10.23 5.08 -16.44
N ASN A 200 11.36 5.17 -17.15
CA ASN A 200 11.48 4.77 -18.54
C ASN A 200 12.00 3.33 -18.63
N GLU A 201 11.14 2.38 -19.03
CA GLU A 201 11.51 0.96 -19.12
C GLU A 201 12.60 0.66 -20.16
N TYR A 202 12.64 1.42 -21.27
CA TYR A 202 13.61 1.18 -22.35
C TYR A 202 15.02 1.64 -21.94
N LEU A 203 15.10 2.85 -21.36
CA LEU A 203 16.37 3.41 -20.89
C LEU A 203 16.76 2.89 -19.50
N ARG A 204 15.81 2.30 -18.77
CA ARG A 204 15.94 1.87 -17.38
C ARG A 204 16.33 3.01 -16.44
N THR A 205 15.80 4.21 -16.68
CA THR A 205 16.12 5.42 -15.92
C THR A 205 14.91 6.02 -15.24
N PHE A 206 15.15 6.63 -14.09
CA PHE A 206 14.17 7.44 -13.38
C PHE A 206 14.26 8.92 -13.76
N CYS A 207 13.12 9.61 -13.65
CA CYS A 207 13.03 11.06 -13.65
C CYS A 207 12.25 11.50 -12.41
N TYR A 208 12.72 12.54 -11.75
CA TYR A 208 12.16 13.04 -10.51
C TYR A 208 11.74 14.50 -10.66
N GLU A 209 10.55 14.85 -10.17
CA GLU A 209 10.08 16.22 -10.01
C GLU A 209 9.62 16.43 -8.57
N PHE A 210 10.01 17.57 -7.98
CA PHE A 210 9.72 17.87 -6.58
C PHE A 210 8.53 18.81 -6.47
N LEU A 211 7.59 18.43 -5.62
CA LEU A 211 6.44 19.23 -5.26
C LEU A 211 6.67 19.85 -3.89
N SER A 212 6.23 21.10 -3.73
CA SER A 212 6.21 21.74 -2.42
C SER A 212 5.24 21.00 -1.48
N VAL A 213 5.78 20.47 -0.38
CA VAL A 213 4.95 19.91 0.70
C VAL A 213 4.44 21.07 1.55
N PRO A 214 3.11 21.21 1.74
CA PRO A 214 2.58 22.20 2.65
C PRO A 214 3.19 22.02 4.04
N SER A 215 3.52 23.13 4.71
CA SER A 215 4.18 23.10 6.04
C SER A 215 3.43 22.28 7.09
N PHE A 216 2.12 22.11 6.93
CA PHE A 216 1.28 21.32 7.84
C PHE A 216 1.34 19.80 7.61
N ILE A 217 1.91 19.32 6.50
CA ILE A 217 2.17 17.89 6.24
C ILE A 217 3.62 17.55 6.58
N GLN A 218 4.50 18.56 6.59
CA GLN A 218 5.91 18.37 6.92
C GLN A 218 6.03 17.68 8.26
N TYR A 219 6.95 16.73 8.32
CA TYR A 219 7.28 15.96 9.49
C TYR A 219 6.24 14.93 9.94
N HIS A 220 5.20 14.69 9.13
CA HIS A 220 4.25 13.61 9.38
C HIS A 220 4.70 12.28 8.77
N PHE A 221 4.52 11.18 9.50
CA PHE A 221 4.80 9.82 9.01
C PHE A 221 3.76 8.81 9.50
N GLY A 222 3.72 7.63 8.88
CA GLY A 222 2.85 6.53 9.31
C GLY A 222 1.35 6.81 9.15
N TYR A 223 0.96 7.73 8.26
CA TYR A 223 -0.44 7.94 7.89
C TYR A 223 -0.98 6.71 7.14
N ALA A 224 -2.29 6.49 7.23
CA ALA A 224 -2.98 5.63 6.28
C ALA A 224 -3.24 6.43 5.00
N PHE A 225 -3.23 5.79 3.83
CA PHE A 225 -3.44 6.50 2.57
C PHE A 225 -4.20 5.68 1.54
N VAL A 226 -4.89 6.37 0.64
CA VAL A 226 -5.66 5.75 -0.44
C VAL A 226 -5.78 6.70 -1.63
N THR A 227 -5.93 6.16 -2.83
CA THR A 227 -6.27 6.94 -4.02
C THR A 227 -7.75 6.75 -4.38
N VAL A 228 -8.49 7.85 -4.53
CA VAL A 228 -9.89 7.88 -4.97
C VAL A 228 -10.06 8.93 -6.05
N ASN A 229 -10.48 8.53 -7.25
CA ASN A 229 -10.80 9.43 -8.38
C ASN A 229 -9.78 10.58 -8.58
N ASP A 230 -8.52 10.23 -8.85
CA ASP A 230 -7.43 11.19 -9.08
C ASP A 230 -7.07 12.08 -7.87
N ARG A 231 -7.46 11.65 -6.67
CA ARG A 231 -7.06 12.27 -5.41
C ARG A 231 -6.36 11.27 -4.51
N VAL A 232 -5.27 11.69 -3.89
CA VAL A 232 -4.57 10.94 -2.85
C VAL A 232 -5.00 11.50 -1.51
N ILE A 233 -5.51 10.63 -0.63
CA ILE A 233 -6.00 11.02 0.69
C ILE A 233 -5.09 10.41 1.75
N LEU A 234 -4.56 11.24 2.63
CA LEU A 234 -3.77 10.84 3.80
C LEU A 234 -4.61 11.02 5.06
N PHE A 235 -4.61 10.01 5.93
CA PHE A 235 -5.37 9.98 7.18
C PHE A 235 -4.43 9.86 8.37
N GLY A 236 -4.50 10.83 9.28
CA GLY A 236 -3.81 10.81 10.56
C GLY A 236 -2.29 10.70 10.44
N GLY A 237 -1.69 9.80 11.23
CA GLY A 237 -0.24 9.61 11.34
C GLY A 237 0.36 10.18 12.63
N TYR A 238 1.67 10.39 12.61
CA TYR A 238 2.47 10.92 13.71
C TYR A 238 3.23 12.16 13.28
N THR A 239 3.33 13.14 14.17
CA THR A 239 4.32 14.23 14.06
C THR A 239 5.74 13.74 14.37
N GLU A 240 6.75 14.58 14.13
CA GLU A 240 8.15 14.27 14.52
C GLU A 240 8.33 13.98 16.01
N ASN A 241 7.53 14.63 16.86
CA ASN A 241 7.53 14.37 18.31
C ASN A 241 6.67 13.15 18.68
N GLU A 242 6.34 12.29 17.71
CA GLU A 242 5.51 11.09 17.85
C GLU A 242 4.10 11.34 18.40
N ASN A 243 3.62 12.59 18.36
CA ASN A 243 2.23 12.89 18.69
C ASN A 243 1.30 12.46 17.56
N GLU A 244 0.23 11.76 17.89
CA GLU A 244 -0.82 11.36 16.95
C GLU A 244 -1.57 12.58 16.40
N VAL A 245 -1.87 12.56 15.10
CA VAL A 245 -2.67 13.59 14.45
C VAL A 245 -3.96 12.99 13.88
N THR A 246 -5.00 13.81 13.79
CA THR A 246 -6.33 13.42 13.28
C THR A 246 -6.69 14.14 11.98
N PHE A 247 -5.70 14.73 11.30
CA PHE A 247 -5.92 15.49 10.07
C PHE A 247 -6.14 14.57 8.87
N ILE A 248 -6.93 15.05 7.92
CA ILE A 248 -7.07 14.46 6.59
C ILE A 248 -6.50 15.43 5.57
N HIS A 249 -5.50 14.99 4.82
CA HIS A 249 -4.92 15.76 3.72
C HIS A 249 -5.32 15.14 2.40
N ILE A 250 -5.78 15.96 1.46
CA ILE A 250 -6.18 15.51 0.13
C ILE A 250 -5.31 16.21 -0.90
N TYR A 251 -4.60 15.44 -1.71
CA TYR A 251 -3.88 15.92 -2.88
C TYR A 251 -4.69 15.64 -4.14
N THR A 252 -5.02 16.67 -4.90
CA THR A 252 -5.67 16.53 -6.21
C THR A 252 -4.61 16.49 -7.30
N ILE A 253 -4.45 15.33 -7.95
CA ILE A 253 -3.37 15.09 -8.94
C ILE A 253 -3.47 16.07 -10.12
N SER A 254 -4.69 16.34 -10.61
CA SER A 254 -4.90 17.21 -11.77
C SER A 254 -4.61 18.68 -11.51
N GLU A 255 -4.71 19.12 -10.25
CA GLU A 255 -4.55 20.51 -9.84
C GLU A 255 -3.18 20.76 -9.21
N ASN A 256 -2.45 19.69 -8.88
CA ASN A 256 -1.20 19.73 -8.14
C ASN A 256 -1.33 20.53 -6.83
N GLN A 257 -2.41 20.29 -6.09
CA GLN A 257 -2.76 21.04 -4.89
C GLN A 257 -3.15 20.12 -3.74
N TRP A 258 -2.68 20.50 -2.55
CA TRP A 258 -3.06 19.91 -1.28
C TRP A 258 -4.13 20.77 -0.61
N ILE A 259 -5.13 20.11 -0.03
CA ILE A 259 -6.12 20.73 0.86
C ILE A 259 -6.18 19.97 2.19
N LEU A 260 -6.50 20.71 3.25
CA LEU A 260 -6.92 20.13 4.52
C LEU A 260 -8.43 19.88 4.45
N CYS A 261 -8.86 18.67 4.78
CA CYS A 261 -10.27 18.31 4.82
C CYS A 261 -10.83 18.51 6.23
N ASP A 262 -11.98 19.18 6.34
CA ASP A 262 -12.65 19.51 7.60
C ASP A 262 -13.42 18.33 8.22
N TYR A 263 -13.21 17.11 7.71
CA TYR A 263 -13.84 15.90 8.24
C TYR A 263 -13.15 15.47 9.54
N ASN A 264 -13.95 15.24 10.59
CA ASN A 264 -13.44 14.83 11.89
C ASN A 264 -13.12 13.34 11.91
N LEU A 265 -11.83 12.99 11.95
CA LEU A 265 -11.42 11.62 12.21
C LEU A 265 -11.53 11.26 13.70
N PRO A 266 -11.91 10.02 14.03
CA PRO A 266 -11.67 9.47 15.36
C PRO A 266 -10.18 9.59 15.74
N PRO A 267 -9.86 9.72 17.04
CA PRO A 267 -8.47 9.67 17.50
C PRO A 267 -7.76 8.38 17.07
N SER A 268 -6.44 8.46 16.88
CA SER A 268 -5.52 7.31 16.74
C SER A 268 -5.53 6.53 15.41
N ILE A 269 -5.74 7.20 14.28
CA ILE A 269 -5.49 6.60 12.95
C ILE A 269 -4.01 6.80 12.58
N SER A 270 -3.17 5.88 13.02
CA SER A 270 -1.75 5.87 12.70
C SER A 270 -1.29 4.43 12.45
N MET A 271 -0.33 4.23 11.55
CA MET A 271 0.13 2.90 11.12
C MET A 271 -1.02 1.96 10.71
N ALA A 272 -2.09 2.53 10.16
CA ALA A 272 -3.26 1.82 9.65
C ALA A 272 -3.16 1.65 8.12
N SER A 273 -3.98 0.76 7.57
CA SER A 273 -4.16 0.61 6.13
C SER A 273 -5.46 1.28 5.71
N ALA A 274 -5.46 2.02 4.61
CA ALA A 274 -6.68 2.54 4.01
C ALA A 274 -6.87 1.92 2.62
N ILE A 275 -8.10 1.54 2.30
CA ILE A 275 -8.45 1.00 0.99
C ILE A 275 -9.83 1.50 0.57
N TRP A 276 -9.96 1.87 -0.69
CA TRP A 276 -11.23 2.32 -1.25
C TRP A 276 -11.90 1.14 -1.94
N CYS A 277 -13.13 0.85 -1.55
CA CYS A 277 -13.96 -0.14 -2.19
C CYS A 277 -14.94 0.54 -3.16
N ASN A 278 -14.80 0.21 -4.43
CA ASN A 278 -15.68 0.71 -5.48
C ASN A 278 -17.11 0.11 -5.45
N VAL A 279 -17.32 -1.01 -4.74
CA VAL A 279 -18.63 -1.69 -4.68
C VAL A 279 -19.67 -0.85 -3.94
N ASP A 280 -19.27 -0.25 -2.82
CA ASP A 280 -20.14 0.61 -2.00
C ASP A 280 -19.64 2.05 -1.90
N ASN A 281 -18.59 2.38 -2.66
CA ASN A 281 -17.94 3.68 -2.72
C ASN A 281 -17.46 4.18 -1.34
N SER A 282 -16.98 3.27 -0.50
CA SER A 282 -16.49 3.60 0.84
C SER A 282 -14.99 3.39 0.99
N ILE A 283 -14.38 4.16 1.87
CA ILE A 283 -13.00 4.04 2.30
C ILE A 283 -12.99 3.30 3.62
N HIS A 284 -12.27 2.18 3.63
CA HIS A 284 -12.09 1.33 4.79
C HIS A 284 -10.70 1.58 5.37
N ILE A 285 -10.64 2.04 6.60
CA ILE A 285 -9.41 2.23 7.36
C ILE A 285 -9.35 1.14 8.43
N ILE A 286 -8.38 0.26 8.31
CA ILE A 286 -8.22 -0.93 9.15
C ILE A 286 -6.91 -0.81 9.92
N GLY A 287 -6.97 -1.07 11.22
CA GLY A 287 -5.80 -1.13 12.09
C GLY A 287 -5.51 0.17 12.84
N GLY A 288 -4.24 0.37 13.20
CA GLY A 288 -3.76 1.42 14.09
C GLY A 288 -3.84 1.08 15.58
N PRO A 289 -3.20 1.91 16.44
CA PRO A 289 -3.37 1.84 17.88
C PRO A 289 -4.75 2.36 18.28
N LEU A 290 -5.43 1.69 19.21
CA LEU A 290 -6.55 2.30 19.93
C LEU A 290 -6.02 2.75 21.29
N LEU A 291 -6.27 4.00 21.68
CA LEU A 291 -6.01 4.48 23.02
C LEU A 291 -6.83 3.68 24.05
N ASN A 292 -6.15 3.19 25.08
CA ASN A 292 -6.66 2.86 26.41
C ASN A 292 -7.80 1.85 26.57
N ASP A 293 -7.96 0.83 25.71
CA ASP A 293 -8.76 -0.31 26.14
C ASP A 293 -8.24 -1.66 25.63
N ILE A 294 -8.17 -2.61 26.56
CA ILE A 294 -7.62 -3.97 26.44
C ILE A 294 -8.53 -4.86 25.56
N ARG A 295 -9.54 -4.29 24.91
CA ARG A 295 -10.37 -4.96 23.91
C ARG A 295 -9.83 -4.63 22.52
N MET A 296 -8.83 -5.41 22.11
CA MET A 296 -8.32 -5.49 20.73
C MET A 296 -9.41 -5.97 19.76
N LEU A 297 -10.44 -5.17 19.52
CA LEU A 297 -11.23 -5.25 18.31
C LEU A 297 -10.62 -4.24 17.34
N SER A 298 -10.05 -4.76 16.27
CA SER A 298 -9.58 -4.06 15.09
C SER A 298 -10.41 -2.81 14.82
N ALA A 299 -9.82 -1.62 14.95
CA ALA A 299 -10.46 -0.42 14.42
C ALA A 299 -10.64 -0.63 12.92
N HIS A 300 -11.88 -0.87 12.50
CA HIS A 300 -12.28 -0.88 11.11
C HIS A 300 -13.26 0.27 10.96
N LEU A 301 -12.74 1.41 10.53
CA LEU A 301 -13.52 2.60 10.23
C LEU A 301 -13.94 2.55 8.76
N LYS A 302 -15.21 2.83 8.49
CA LYS A 302 -15.77 2.95 7.15
C LYS A 302 -16.27 4.38 6.96
N ILE A 303 -15.79 5.04 5.91
CA ILE A 303 -16.16 6.41 5.55
C ILE A 303 -16.72 6.38 4.14
N ASP A 304 -17.84 7.05 3.88
CA ASP A 304 -18.31 7.24 2.50
C ASP A 304 -17.35 8.19 1.78
N ALA A 305 -16.78 7.80 0.64
CA ALA A 305 -15.82 8.64 -0.06
C ALA A 305 -16.39 10.03 -0.41
N ARG A 306 -17.71 10.13 -0.63
CA ARG A 306 -18.40 11.40 -0.94
C ARG A 306 -18.33 12.42 0.19
N GLU A 307 -18.14 11.98 1.43
CA GLU A 307 -17.97 12.87 2.58
C GLU A 307 -16.63 13.60 2.55
N LEU A 308 -15.62 13.03 1.89
CA LEU A 308 -14.28 13.61 1.80
C LEU A 308 -14.06 14.38 0.49
N ILE A 309 -14.51 13.82 -0.64
CA ILE A 309 -14.22 14.36 -1.97
C ILE A 309 -15.44 14.99 -2.66
N GLY A 310 -16.61 15.00 -2.01
CA GLY A 310 -17.86 15.47 -2.56
C GLY A 310 -18.49 14.52 -3.59
N VAL A 311 -19.63 14.92 -4.15
CA VAL A 311 -20.29 14.19 -5.24
C VAL A 311 -19.70 14.64 -6.57
N GLU A 312 -19.15 13.71 -7.35
CA GLU A 312 -18.77 14.02 -8.73
C GLU A 312 -20.02 14.41 -9.53
N LYS A 313 -20.04 15.64 -10.06
CA LYS A 313 -21.04 16.02 -11.06
C LYS A 313 -20.76 15.20 -12.31
N GLY A 314 -21.48 14.09 -12.46
CA GLY A 314 -21.44 13.27 -13.66
C GLY A 314 -21.61 14.18 -14.88
N LYS A 315 -20.68 14.06 -15.85
CA LYS A 315 -20.85 14.65 -17.18
C LYS A 315 -22.19 14.16 -17.71
N ASN A 316 -23.19 15.04 -17.70
CA ASN A 316 -24.44 14.83 -18.42
C ASN A 316 -24.06 14.44 -19.84
N LYS A 317 -24.23 13.16 -20.19
CA LYS A 317 -24.33 12.75 -21.58
C LYS A 317 -25.58 13.44 -22.09
N ALA A 318 -25.39 14.60 -22.70
CA ALA A 318 -26.40 15.24 -23.50
C ALA A 318 -26.83 14.21 -24.55
N ARG A 319 -28.01 13.63 -24.35
CA ARG A 319 -28.72 12.90 -25.40
C ARG A 319 -29.01 13.92 -26.50
N LYS A 320 -28.26 13.83 -27.59
CA LYS A 320 -28.76 14.17 -28.92
C LYS A 320 -29.08 12.86 -29.61
#